data_AF-X1VMB5-F1
#
_entry.id   AF-X1VMB5-F1
#
_cell.length_a   1.000
_cell.length_b   1.000
_cell.length_c   1.000
_cell.angle_alpha   90.00
_cell.angle_beta   90.00
_cell.angle_gamma   90.00
#
_symmetry.space_group_name_H-M   'P 1'
#
loop_
_entity.id
_entity.type
_entity.pdbx_description
1 polymer ?
#
loop_
_entity_poly.entity_id
_entity_poly.type
_entity_poly.pdbx_seq_one_letter_code
_entity_poly.pdbx_strand_id
1 'polypeptide(L)'
;KRKKAKAARPGDKILFIKQIAIEGTAIIFREKEKELKSVFPQKIIKRGKNLLSNPGISILKAAKVLNQNCKVRAMHDPTEGGIANALWEISQAARVKILVEEKKIPINKETRSICNYYRLDPLYLIASGSLLATLSKREAENG
;
A
#
# COMPACT_ATOMS: atom_id res chain seq x y z
N LYS A 1 4.24 6.39 28.49
CA LYS A 1 5.10 7.29 27.67
C LYS A 1 5.11 6.79 26.21
N ARG A 2 4.37 7.44 25.29
CA ARG A 2 4.46 7.14 23.83
C ARG A 2 5.89 7.49 23.37
N LYS A 3 6.69 6.49 23.01
CA LYS A 3 8.00 6.72 22.35
C LYS A 3 7.73 7.54 21.10
N LYS A 4 8.28 8.76 21.00
CA LYS A 4 8.26 9.53 19.74
C LYS A 4 8.95 8.67 18.67
N ALA A 5 8.17 8.16 17.73
CA ALA A 5 8.66 7.57 16.50
C ALA A 5 9.63 8.60 15.87
N LYS A 6 10.85 8.18 15.54
CA LYS A 6 11.82 9.08 14.93
C LYS A 6 11.36 9.33 13.50
N ALA A 7 11.26 10.59 13.06
CA ALA A 7 10.91 10.88 11.67
C ALA A 7 11.90 10.22 10.68
N ALA A 8 11.42 9.96 9.45
CA ALA A 8 12.24 9.46 8.35
C ALA A 8 13.43 10.40 8.07
N ARG A 9 14.51 9.87 7.49
CA ARG A 9 15.76 10.61 7.26
C ARG A 9 16.39 10.23 5.92
N PRO A 10 17.29 11.07 5.37
CA PRO A 10 18.06 10.70 4.20
C PRO A 10 18.78 9.35 4.38
N GLY A 11 18.72 8.50 3.36
CA GLY A 11 19.32 7.16 3.35
C GLY A 11 18.41 6.05 3.90
N ASP A 12 17.29 6.37 4.53
CA ASP A 12 16.28 5.37 4.89
C ASP A 12 15.63 4.75 3.66
N LYS A 13 15.12 3.53 3.82
CA LYS A 13 14.31 2.80 2.85
C LYS A 13 12.85 2.85 3.25
N ILE A 14 11.98 2.83 2.24
CA ILE A 14 10.54 2.71 2.41
C ILE A 14 10.15 1.28 2.06
N LEU A 15 9.60 0.57 3.04
CA LEU A 15 9.00 -0.73 2.83
C LEU A 15 7.50 -0.58 2.61
N PHE A 16 7.01 -1.30 1.60
CA PHE A 16 5.60 -1.53 1.38
C PHE A 16 5.24 -2.89 1.98
N ILE A 17 4.37 -2.88 2.99
CA ILE A 17 3.84 -4.11 3.55
C ILE A 17 2.45 -4.33 2.97
N LYS A 18 2.27 -5.50 2.33
CA LYS A 18 1.16 -5.85 1.42
C LYS A 18 1.17 -5.02 0.12
N GLN A 19 0.36 -5.44 -0.84
CA GLN A 19 0.19 -4.70 -2.09
C GLN A 19 -0.62 -3.42 -1.87
N ILE A 20 -0.44 -2.45 -2.75
CA ILE A 20 -1.13 -1.17 -2.68
C ILE A 20 -2.58 -1.29 -3.19
N ALA A 21 -3.41 -0.30 -2.84
CA ALA A 21 -4.77 -0.15 -3.36
C ALA A 21 -5.69 -1.36 -3.14
N ILE A 22 -5.46 -2.15 -2.07
CA ILE A 22 -6.24 -3.36 -1.77
C ILE A 22 -7.73 -3.05 -1.66
N GLU A 23 -8.10 -2.08 -0.83
CA GLU A 23 -9.49 -1.69 -0.64
C GLU A 23 -10.08 -1.07 -1.90
N GLY A 24 -9.43 -0.05 -2.48
CA GLY A 24 -9.93 0.63 -3.68
C GLY A 24 -10.17 -0.33 -4.85
N THR A 25 -9.25 -1.29 -5.06
CA THR A 25 -9.42 -2.34 -6.08
C THR A 25 -10.66 -3.18 -5.80
N ALA A 26 -10.83 -3.64 -4.57
CA ALA A 26 -11.95 -4.50 -4.20
C ALA A 26 -13.29 -3.78 -4.31
N ILE A 27 -13.36 -2.51 -3.93
CA ILE A 27 -14.55 -1.67 -4.08
C ILE A 27 -14.94 -1.61 -5.56
N ILE A 28 -14.01 -1.27 -6.46
CA ILE A 28 -14.31 -1.19 -7.89
C ILE A 28 -14.86 -2.52 -8.42
N PHE A 29 -14.22 -3.65 -8.08
CA PHE A 29 -14.71 -4.97 -8.52
C PHE A 29 -16.08 -5.34 -7.95
N ARG A 30 -16.46 -4.85 -6.77
CA ARG A 30 -17.77 -5.08 -6.15
C ARG A 30 -18.84 -4.19 -6.78
N GLU A 31 -18.58 -2.90 -6.88
CA GLU A 31 -19.54 -1.89 -7.35
C GLU A 31 -19.79 -1.98 -8.86
N LYS A 32 -18.77 -2.37 -9.63
CA LYS A 32 -18.83 -2.46 -11.10
C LYS A 32 -18.95 -3.89 -11.61
N GLU A 33 -19.28 -4.86 -10.76
CA GLU A 33 -19.28 -6.29 -11.13
C GLU A 33 -20.08 -6.60 -12.40
N LYS A 34 -21.27 -6.00 -12.56
CA LYS A 34 -22.14 -6.25 -13.72
C LYS A 34 -21.46 -5.87 -15.04
N GLU A 35 -20.81 -4.71 -15.07
CA GLU A 35 -20.05 -4.22 -16.23
C GLU A 35 -18.83 -5.11 -16.47
N LEU A 36 -18.05 -5.35 -15.41
CA LEU A 36 -16.77 -6.05 -15.48
C LEU A 36 -16.89 -7.52 -15.89
N LYS A 37 -18.05 -8.16 -15.69
CA LYS A 37 -18.34 -9.53 -16.17
C LYS A 37 -18.23 -9.68 -17.69
N SER A 38 -18.48 -8.61 -18.44
CA SER A 38 -18.33 -8.61 -19.90
C SER A 38 -16.89 -8.38 -20.37
N VAL A 39 -16.01 -7.96 -19.46
CA VAL A 39 -14.63 -7.52 -19.78
C VAL A 39 -13.59 -8.50 -19.26
N PHE A 40 -13.80 -9.03 -18.05
CA PHE A 40 -12.83 -9.85 -17.34
C PHE A 40 -13.36 -11.25 -17.07
N PRO A 41 -12.49 -12.28 -17.08
CA PRO A 41 -12.84 -13.61 -16.62
C PRO A 41 -13.37 -13.58 -15.18
N GLN A 42 -14.40 -14.40 -14.90
CA GLN A 42 -15.01 -14.52 -13.57
C GLN A 42 -13.98 -14.77 -12.45
N LYS A 43 -12.87 -15.45 -12.76
CA LYS A 43 -11.76 -15.69 -11.83
C LYS A 43 -11.08 -14.39 -11.36
N ILE A 44 -10.87 -13.41 -12.24
CA ILE A 44 -10.27 -12.11 -11.89
C ILE A 44 -11.25 -11.32 -11.02
N ILE A 45 -12.53 -11.29 -11.39
CA ILE A 45 -13.57 -10.61 -10.62
C ILE A 45 -13.65 -11.17 -9.20
N LYS A 46 -13.71 -12.50 -9.06
CA LYS A 46 -13.72 -13.16 -7.76
C LYS A 46 -12.48 -12.82 -6.93
N ARG A 47 -11.29 -12.84 -7.54
CA ARG A 47 -10.03 -12.48 -6.86
C ARG A 47 -10.01 -11.02 -6.41
N GLY A 48 -10.43 -10.10 -7.28
CA GLY A 48 -10.49 -8.66 -6.99
C GLY A 48 -11.41 -8.35 -5.82
N LYS A 49 -12.63 -8.92 -5.81
CA LYS A 49 -13.57 -8.79 -4.69
C LYS A 49 -13.01 -9.38 -3.38
N ASN A 50 -12.29 -10.49 -3.47
CA ASN A 50 -11.75 -11.21 -2.32
C ASN A 50 -10.58 -10.49 -1.62
N LEU A 51 -10.02 -9.42 -2.22
CA LEU A 51 -8.92 -8.66 -1.63
C LEU A 51 -9.23 -8.12 -0.22
N LEU A 52 -10.49 -7.79 0.08
CA LEU A 52 -10.93 -7.35 1.42
C LEU A 52 -10.85 -8.45 2.49
N SER A 53 -10.84 -9.72 2.09
CA SER A 53 -10.72 -10.87 3.00
C SER A 53 -9.33 -11.49 2.93
N ASN A 54 -8.70 -11.52 1.76
CA ASN A 54 -7.35 -12.00 1.56
C ASN A 54 -6.63 -11.17 0.48
N PRO A 55 -5.59 -10.39 0.83
CA PRO A 55 -4.90 -10.37 2.12
C PRO A 55 -5.62 -9.59 3.24
N GLY A 56 -6.74 -8.95 2.92
CA GLY A 56 -7.56 -8.17 3.85
C GLY A 56 -6.98 -6.81 4.23
N ILE A 57 -7.84 -5.95 4.78
CA ILE A 57 -7.49 -4.54 5.08
C ILE A 57 -6.80 -4.32 6.43
N SER A 58 -6.81 -5.32 7.32
CA SER A 58 -6.14 -5.16 8.61
C SER A 58 -4.62 -5.15 8.45
N ILE A 59 -3.99 -4.10 8.98
CA ILE A 59 -2.52 -3.95 9.04
C ILE A 59 -1.94 -4.19 10.44
N LEU A 60 -2.80 -4.44 11.44
CA LEU A 60 -2.37 -4.55 12.84
C LEU A 60 -1.34 -5.66 13.05
N LYS A 61 -1.57 -6.83 12.44
CA LYS A 61 -0.62 -7.96 12.53
C LYS A 61 0.71 -7.61 11.87
N ALA A 62 0.68 -7.01 10.68
CA ALA A 62 1.86 -6.55 9.98
C ALA A 62 2.67 -5.53 10.79
N ALA A 63 2.00 -4.49 11.32
CA ALA A 63 2.63 -3.47 12.17
C ALA A 63 3.24 -4.07 13.44
N LYS A 64 2.57 -5.03 14.08
CA LYS A 64 3.11 -5.73 15.27
C LYS A 64 4.37 -6.52 14.94
N VAL A 65 4.34 -7.35 13.89
CA VAL A 65 5.50 -8.14 13.45
C VAL A 65 6.66 -7.23 13.09
N LEU A 66 6.40 -6.15 12.34
CA LEU A 66 7.45 -5.23 11.93
C LEU A 66 8.10 -4.53 13.14
N ASN A 67 7.32 -4.09 14.13
CA ASN A 67 7.87 -3.49 15.35
C ASN A 67 8.65 -4.48 16.25
N GLN A 68 8.34 -5.77 16.19
CA GLN A 68 9.02 -6.79 16.97
C GLN A 68 10.37 -7.17 16.36
N ASN A 69 10.47 -7.16 15.03
CA ASN A 69 11.65 -7.66 14.32
C ASN A 69 12.56 -6.56 13.77
N CYS A 70 12.04 -5.33 13.60
CA CYS A 70 12.78 -4.22 13.01
C CYS A 70 12.72 -2.97 13.88
N LYS A 71 13.79 -2.18 13.85
CA LYS A 71 13.82 -0.83 14.40
C LYS A 71 13.21 0.17 13.42
N VAL A 72 11.88 0.17 13.37
CA VAL A 72 11.12 1.09 12.52
C VAL A 72 11.27 2.54 13.01
N ARG A 73 11.42 3.48 12.07
CA ARG A 73 11.46 4.91 12.39
C ARG A 73 10.06 5.50 12.41
N ALA A 74 9.33 5.33 11.32
CA ALA A 74 7.96 5.76 11.14
C ALA A 74 7.18 4.69 10.40
N MET A 75 5.88 4.63 10.68
CA MET A 75 4.90 3.85 9.93
C MET A 75 3.78 4.78 9.52
N HIS A 76 3.16 4.48 8.37
CA HIS A 76 2.01 5.22 7.88
C HIS A 76 1.06 4.28 7.14
N ASP A 77 -0.22 4.29 7.51
CA ASP A 77 -1.28 3.53 6.86
C ASP A 77 -1.97 4.40 5.78
N PRO A 78 -1.68 4.18 4.48
CA PRO A 78 -2.30 4.93 3.41
C PRO A 78 -3.80 4.61 3.32
N THR A 79 -4.64 5.65 3.32
CA THR A 79 -6.10 5.55 3.18
C THR A 79 -6.58 6.38 1.99
N GLU A 80 -7.05 7.60 2.23
CA GLU A 80 -7.46 8.57 1.21
C GLU A 80 -6.27 9.22 0.51
N GLY A 81 -6.43 9.51 -0.79
CA GLY A 81 -5.33 9.99 -1.65
C GLY A 81 -4.27 8.94 -1.98
N GLY A 82 -4.42 7.72 -1.46
CA GLY A 82 -3.63 6.55 -1.82
C GLY A 82 -2.17 6.59 -1.35
N ILE A 83 -1.32 5.87 -2.09
CA ILE A 83 0.11 5.78 -1.83
C ILE A 83 0.81 7.11 -2.11
N ALA A 84 0.38 7.83 -3.14
CA ALA A 84 0.96 9.12 -3.49
C ALA A 84 0.82 10.11 -2.33
N ASN A 85 -0.38 10.22 -1.74
CA ASN A 85 -0.61 11.09 -0.60
C ASN A 85 0.19 10.63 0.63
N ALA A 86 0.19 9.34 0.96
CA ALA A 86 0.93 8.85 2.12
C ALA A 86 2.46 9.08 2.01
N LEU A 87 3.05 8.90 0.82
CA LEU A 87 4.44 9.24 0.59
C LEU A 87 4.68 10.74 0.76
N TRP A 88 3.79 11.56 0.20
CA TRP A 88 3.87 13.02 0.38
C TRP A 88 3.81 13.42 1.86
N GLU A 89 2.87 12.87 2.63
CA GLU A 89 2.74 13.13 4.08
C GLU A 89 4.00 12.72 4.87
N ILE A 90 4.60 11.56 4.55
CA ILE A 90 5.88 11.15 5.14
C ILE A 90 6.98 12.16 4.79
N SER A 91 7.05 12.58 3.52
CA SER A 91 8.03 13.54 3.01
C SER A 91 7.94 14.87 3.76
N GLN A 92 6.72 15.38 3.92
CA GLN A 92 6.42 16.66 4.57
C GLN A 92 6.70 16.62 6.07
N ALA A 93 6.22 15.57 6.76
CA ALA A 93 6.43 15.41 8.20
C ALA A 93 7.92 15.28 8.56
N ALA A 94 8.70 14.62 7.71
CA ALA A 94 10.13 14.41 7.91
C ALA A 94 11.03 15.49 7.29
N ARG A 95 10.48 16.40 6.47
CA ARG A 95 11.22 17.39 5.66
C ARG A 95 12.33 16.75 4.83
N VAL A 96 12.01 15.64 4.18
CA VAL A 96 12.90 14.92 3.26
C VAL A 96 12.30 14.91 1.86
N LYS A 97 13.09 14.50 0.86
CA LYS A 97 12.58 14.09 -0.45
C LYS A 97 12.57 12.57 -0.52
N ILE A 98 11.52 12.01 -1.10
CA ILE A 98 11.39 10.56 -1.31
C ILE A 98 11.53 10.27 -2.80
N LEU A 99 12.44 9.36 -3.13
CA LEU A 99 12.57 8.79 -4.46
C LEU A 99 11.94 7.41 -4.47
N VAL A 100 10.96 7.20 -5.37
CA VAL A 100 10.30 5.91 -5.54
C VAL A 100 10.57 5.37 -6.93
N GLU A 101 11.01 4.12 -7.00
CA GLU A 101 11.07 3.37 -8.25
C GLU A 101 9.72 2.70 -8.47
N GLU A 102 8.92 3.21 -9.41
CA GLU A 102 7.55 2.75 -9.67
C GLU A 102 7.47 1.22 -9.90
N LYS A 103 8.46 0.66 -10.61
CA LYS A 103 8.57 -0.78 -10.87
C LYS A 103 8.68 -1.64 -9.60
N LYS A 104 9.07 -1.06 -8.46
CA LYS A 104 9.20 -1.74 -7.16
C LYS A 104 7.95 -1.63 -6.31
N ILE A 105 6.95 -0.84 -6.73
CA ILE A 105 5.69 -0.71 -6.00
C ILE A 105 4.89 -2.00 -6.16
N PRO A 106 4.49 -2.67 -5.06
CA PRO A 106 3.80 -3.94 -5.13
C PRO A 106 2.34 -3.72 -5.50
N ILE A 107 2.01 -3.90 -6.79
CA ILE A 107 0.65 -3.74 -7.32
C ILE A 107 0.12 -5.13 -7.71
N ASN A 108 -1.06 -5.49 -7.21
CA ASN A 108 -1.73 -6.74 -7.58
C ASN A 108 -2.13 -6.76 -9.05
N LYS A 109 -2.21 -7.97 -9.64
CA LYS A 109 -2.63 -8.14 -11.05
C LYS A 109 -4.03 -7.61 -11.28
N GLU A 110 -4.94 -7.83 -10.33
CA GLU A 110 -6.30 -7.32 -10.32
C GLU A 110 -6.33 -5.79 -10.37
N THR A 111 -5.53 -5.14 -9.52
CA THR A 111 -5.38 -3.68 -9.48
C THR A 111 -4.86 -3.15 -10.81
N ARG A 112 -3.78 -3.73 -11.36
CA ARG A 112 -3.28 -3.31 -12.70
C ARG A 112 -4.34 -3.47 -13.77
N SER A 113 -5.07 -4.59 -13.78
CA SER A 113 -6.09 -4.86 -14.78
C SER A 113 -7.22 -3.83 -14.73
N ILE A 114 -7.71 -3.51 -13.53
CA ILE A 114 -8.82 -2.59 -13.36
C ILE A 114 -8.41 -1.14 -13.61
N CYS A 115 -7.23 -0.76 -13.17
CA CYS A 115 -6.64 0.55 -13.43
C CYS A 115 -6.42 0.78 -14.93
N ASN A 116 -5.89 -0.22 -15.65
CA ASN A 116 -5.70 -0.11 -17.09
C ASN A 116 -7.03 0.04 -17.84
N TYR A 117 -8.06 -0.72 -17.44
CA TYR A 117 -9.38 -0.66 -18.07
C TYR A 117 -10.07 0.70 -17.86
N TYR A 118 -10.10 1.20 -16.61
CA TYR A 118 -10.70 2.49 -16.31
C TYR A 118 -9.78 3.70 -16.52
N ARG A 119 -8.54 3.48 -16.98
CA ARG A 119 -7.50 4.52 -17.10
C ARG A 119 -7.26 5.28 -15.80
N LEU A 120 -7.21 4.54 -14.68
CA LEU A 120 -6.93 5.06 -13.35
C LEU A 120 -5.46 4.84 -12.99
N ASP A 121 -4.89 5.74 -12.20
CA ASP A 121 -3.58 5.54 -11.60
C ASP A 121 -3.72 4.77 -10.27
N PRO A 122 -3.09 3.60 -10.11
CA PRO A 122 -3.16 2.81 -8.88
C PRO A 122 -2.60 3.53 -7.65
N LEU A 123 -1.73 4.53 -7.81
CA LEU A 123 -1.13 5.28 -6.70
C LEU A 123 -2.12 6.19 -5.97
N TYR A 124 -3.24 6.54 -6.61
CA TYR A 124 -4.25 7.46 -6.09
C TYR A 124 -5.55 6.77 -5.66
N LEU A 125 -5.66 5.45 -5.83
CA LEU A 125 -6.78 4.68 -5.30
C LEU A 125 -6.74 4.63 -3.77
N ILE A 126 -7.91 4.47 -3.15
CA ILE A 126 -8.04 4.18 -1.71
C ILE A 126 -7.15 2.99 -1.36
N ALA A 127 -6.23 3.20 -0.43
CA ALA A 127 -5.08 2.30 -0.23
C ALA A 127 -5.09 1.52 1.09
N SER A 128 -6.21 1.56 1.83
CA SER A 128 -6.35 0.80 3.08
C SER A 128 -6.06 -0.67 2.86
N GLY A 129 -5.43 -1.29 3.87
CA GLY A 129 -4.89 -2.64 3.76
C GLY A 129 -3.41 -2.70 3.42
N SER A 130 -2.78 -1.57 3.14
CA SER A 130 -1.33 -1.45 2.96
C SER A 130 -0.72 -0.73 4.17
N LEU A 131 0.57 -0.93 4.41
CA LEU A 131 1.32 -0.17 5.42
C LEU A 131 2.65 0.26 4.80
N LEU A 132 3.01 1.53 5.00
CA LEU A 132 4.34 2.05 4.69
C LEU A 132 5.16 2.09 5.96
N ALA A 133 6.44 1.75 5.85
CA ALA A 133 7.37 1.90 6.95
C ALA A 133 8.71 2.47 6.47
N THR A 134 9.29 3.37 7.25
CA THR A 134 10.62 3.92 6.99
C THR A 134 11.62 3.35 7.98
N LEU A 135 12.75 2.86 7.50
CA LEU A 135 13.77 2.21 8.31
C LEU A 135 15.14 2.37 7.65
N SER A 136 16.21 2.17 8.43
CA SER A 136 17.56 2.27 7.86
C SER A 136 17.80 1.18 6.81
N LYS A 137 18.71 1.43 5.86
CA LYS A 137 19.10 0.44 4.84
C LYS A 137 19.41 -0.94 5.45
N ARG A 138 20.18 -0.98 6.54
CA ARG A 138 20.55 -2.23 7.24
C ARG A 138 19.34 -3.01 7.76
N GLU A 139 18.35 -2.31 8.33
CA GLU A 139 17.14 -2.96 8.83
C GLU A 139 16.27 -3.48 7.68
N ALA A 140 16.30 -2.81 6.53
CA ALA A 140 15.47 -3.16 5.37
C ALA A 140 16.02 -4.36 4.59
N GLU A 141 17.29 -4.70 4.78
CA GLU A 141 17.92 -5.88 4.18
C GLU A 141 17.77 -7.13 5.07
N ASN A 142 17.39 -6.96 6.35
CA ASN A 142 17.29 -8.04 7.34
C ASN A 142 15.86 -8.53 7.62
N GLY A 143 14.83 -7.82 7.17
CA GLY A 143 13.40 -8.12 7.43
C GLY A 143 12.63 -8.36 6.15
#